data_AF-A0A7X2MZX9-F1
#
_entry.id   AF-A0A7X2MZX9-F1
#
_cell.length_a   1.000
_cell.length_b   1.000
_cell.length_c   1.000
_cell.angle_alpha   90.00
_cell.angle_beta   90.00
_cell.angle_gamma   90.00
#
_symmetry.space_group_name_H-M   'P 1'
#
loop_
_entity.id
_entity.type
_entity.pdbx_description
1 polymer ?
#
loop_
_entity_poly.entity_id
_entity_poly.type
_entity_poly.pdbx_seq_one_letter_code
_entity_poly.pdbx_strand_id
1 'polypeptide(L)' 'MRFSKRELFELGGKKVVAYACENNNGYSIEILNLGCTMTKIMAPDREGNIENILLACKDMKTYVKIHHIWVLF' A
#
# COMPACT_ATOMS: atom_id res chain seq x y z
N MET A 1 10.73 9.34 11.79
CA MET A 1 10.23 8.32 10.85
C MET A 1 9.46 7.29 11.64
N ARG A 2 8.20 7.02 11.26
CA ARG A 2 7.27 6.13 11.97
C ARG A 2 6.88 4.99 11.04
N PHE A 3 6.92 3.77 11.57
CA PHE A 3 6.46 2.58 10.88
C PHE A 3 5.19 2.06 11.54
N SER A 4 4.23 1.62 10.72
CA SER A 4 3.05 0.93 11.19
C SER A 4 2.72 -0.26 10.30
N LYS A 5 2.03 -1.25 10.88
CA LYS A 5 1.56 -2.43 10.17
C LYS A 5 0.08 -2.64 10.46
N ARG A 6 -0.67 -3.09 9.46
CA ARG A 6 -2.09 -3.38 9.56
C ARG A 6 -2.42 -4.66 8.82
N GLU A 7 -2.96 -5.64 9.54
CA GLU A 7 -3.50 -6.85 8.93
C GLU A 7 -4.82 -6.50 8.23
N LEU A 8 -4.98 -6.93 6.98
CA LEU A 8 -6.14 -6.59 6.17
C LEU A 8 -7.11 -7.77 6.04
N PHE A 9 -6.63 -8.89 5.49
CA PHE A 9 -7.41 -10.11 5.27
C PHE A 9 -6.47 -11.31 5.04
N GLU A 10 -7.03 -12.51 4.97
CA GLU A 10 -6.31 -13.74 4.64
C GLU A 10 -6.62 -14.18 3.21
N LEU A 11 -5.59 -14.61 2.47
CA LEU A 11 -5.68 -15.10 1.11
C LEU A 11 -4.81 -16.36 0.98
N GLY A 12 -5.44 -17.51 0.69
CA GLY A 12 -4.71 -18.77 0.49
C GLY A 12 -3.88 -19.23 1.70
N GLY A 13 -4.39 -19.04 2.93
CA GLY A 13 -3.67 -19.37 4.16
C GLY A 13 -2.58 -18.37 4.56
N LYS A 14 -2.40 -17.28 3.81
CA LYS A 14 -1.40 -16.23 4.07
C LYS A 14 -2.10 -14.92 4.43
N LYS A 15 -1.61 -14.25 5.47
CA LYS A 15 -2.10 -12.93 5.86
C LYS A 15 -1.60 -11.86 4.88
N VAL A 16 -2.52 -11.07 4.33
CA VAL A 16 -2.21 -9.85 3.60
C VAL A 16 -2.11 -8.69 4.60
N VAL A 17 -0.96 -8.03 4.60
CA VAL A 17 -0.57 -7.00 5.56
C VAL A 17 -0.16 -5.75 4.79
N ALA A 18 -0.67 -4.60 5.21
CA ALA A 18 -0.21 -3.28 4.79
C ALA A 18 0.86 -2.78 5.76
N TYR A 19 1.98 -2.33 5.20
CA TYR A 19 3.05 -1.66 5.90
C TYR A 19 3.05 -0.20 5.49
N ALA A 20 3.03 0.71 6.46
CA ALA A 20 3.12 2.13 6.19
C ALA A 20 4.37 2.73 6.84
N CYS A 21 5.00 3.64 6.11
CA CYS A 21 6.15 4.41 6.57
C CYS A 21 5.86 5.90 6.37
N GLU A 22 6.02 6.67 7.44
CA GLU A 22 5.80 8.12 7.46
C GLU A 22 7.09 8.82 7.89
N ASN A 23 7.49 9.85 7.16
CA ASN A 23 8.57 10.74 7.57
C ASN A 23 8.02 12.06 8.14
N ASN A 24 8.87 12.82 8.80
CA ASN A 24 8.47 14.09 9.41
C ASN A 24 8.35 15.23 8.37
N ASN A 25 8.62 14.94 7.09
CA ASN A 25 8.65 15.90 5.99
C ASN A 25 7.40 15.78 5.10
N GLY A 26 6.31 15.19 5.61
CA GLY A 26 5.04 15.09 4.88
C GLY A 26 4.93 13.93 3.89
N TYR A 27 5.94 13.06 3.79
CA TYR A 27 5.86 11.87 2.95
C TYR A 27 5.33 10.66 3.72
N SER A 28 4.41 9.93 3.09
CA SER A 28 3.89 8.66 3.60
C SER A 28 3.78 7.66 2.47
N ILE A 29 4.17 6.41 2.71
CA ILE A 29 4.08 5.32 1.73
C ILE A 29 3.37 4.14 2.39
N GLU A 30 2.47 3.49 1.66
CA GLU A 30 1.84 2.22 2.05
C GLU A 30 2.13 1.12 1.01
N ILE A 31 2.56 -0.04 1.49
CA ILE A 31 2.96 -1.20 0.68
C ILE A 31 2.32 -2.47 1.25
N LEU A 32 1.82 -3.34 0.38
CA LEU A 32 1.29 -4.65 0.72
C LEU A 32 2.37 -5.73 0.61
N ASN A 33 2.35 -6.73 1.51
CA ASN A 33 3.11 -7.98 1.30
C ASN A 33 2.53 -8.87 0.17
N LEU A 34 1.47 -8.42 -0.50
CA LEU A 34 0.96 -9.03 -1.72
C LEU A 34 1.77 -8.50 -2.91
N GLY A 35 2.83 -9.21 -3.29
CA GLY A 35 3.66 -8.84 -4.45
C GLY A 35 4.43 -7.52 -4.33
N CYS A 36 4.64 -7.02 -3.11
CA CYS A 36 5.23 -5.70 -2.83
C CYS A 36 4.46 -4.53 -3.46
N THR A 37 3.14 -4.66 -3.56
CA THR A 37 2.31 -3.68 -4.25
C THR A 37 2.13 -2.42 -3.43
N MET A 38 2.52 -1.28 -4.02
CA MET A 38 2.29 0.03 -3.43
C MET A 38 0.82 0.43 -3.59
N THR A 39 0.20 0.85 -2.50
CA THR A 39 -1.21 1.30 -2.48
C THR A 39 -1.34 2.80 -2.29
N LYS A 40 -0.32 3.46 -1.73
CA LYS A 40 -0.36 4.88 -1.42
C LYS A 40 1.02 5.49 -1.42
N ILE A 41 1.16 6.66 -2.04
CA ILE A 41 2.32 7.55 -1.85
C ILE A 41 1.76 8.95 -1.63
N MET A 42 1.83 9.43 -0.39
CA MET A 42 1.55 10.82 -0.07
C MET A 42 2.82 11.64 -0.19
N ALA A 43 2.76 12.75 -0.89
CA ALA A 43 3.83 13.72 -0.99
C ALA A 43 3.26 15.14 -0.85
N PRO A 44 4.00 16.05 -0.18
CA PRO A 44 3.66 17.47 -0.19
C PRO A 44 3.97 18.08 -1.56
N ASP A 45 3.11 18.96 -2.04
CA ASP A 45 3.39 19.84 -3.17
C ASP A 45 4.21 21.07 -2.76
N ARG A 46 4.35 22.04 -3.67
CA ARG A 46 5.09 23.29 -3.40
C ARG A 46 4.42 24.19 -2.37
N GLU A 47 3.10 24.09 -2.21
CA GLU A 47 2.30 24.87 -1.27
C GLU A 47 2.12 24.14 0.08
N GLY A 48 2.61 22.90 0.18
CA GLY A 48 2.50 22.06 1.37
C GLY A 48 1.25 21.18 1.41
N ASN A 49 0.46 21.15 0.34
CA ASN A 49 -0.71 20.27 0.24
C ASN A 49 -0.24 18.83 0.05
N ILE A 50 -0.74 17.93 0.90
CA ILE A 50 -0.35 16.52 0.88
C ILE A 50 -1.37 15.72 0.07
N GLU A 51 -0.93 15.18 -1.07
CA GLU A 51 -1.79 14.42 -1.98
C GLU A 51 -1.21 13.05 -2.34
N ASN A 52 -2.08 12.13 -2.75
CA ASN A 52 -1.66 10.83 -3.25
C ASN A 52 -1.19 10.96 -4.70
N ILE A 53 0.10 10.74 -4.95
CA ILE A 53 0.70 10.82 -6.28
C ILE A 53 0.75 9.47 -7.00
N LEU A 54 0.33 8.39 -6.34
CA LEU A 54 0.32 7.06 -6.92
C LEU A 54 -1.03 6.76 -7.58
N LEU A 55 -0.99 6.26 -8.82
CA LEU A 55 -2.16 5.67 -9.46
C LEU A 55 -2.49 4.32 -8.78
N ALA A 56 -3.43 4.37 -7.85
CA ALA A 56 -3.88 3.22 -7.07
C ALA A 56 -5.20 2.65 -7.60
N CYS A 57 -5.41 1.35 -7.42
CA CYS A 57 -6.74 0.76 -7.64
C CYS A 57 -7.70 1.23 -6.55
N LYS A 58 -8.96 1.44 -6.91
CA LYS A 58 -10.00 1.87 -5.96
C LYS A 58 -10.34 0.81 -4.91
N ASP A 59 -10.18 -0.47 -5.24
CA ASP A 59 -10.60 -1.58 -4.40
C ASP A 59 -9.51 -2.65 -4.25
N MET A 60 -9.42 -3.22 -3.06
CA MET A 60 -8.46 -4.27 -2.72
C MET A 60 -8.67 -5.56 -3.52
N LYS A 61 -9.90 -5.87 -3.90
CA LYS A 61 -10.22 -7.03 -4.76
C LYS A 61 -9.57 -6.91 -6.14
N THR A 62 -9.37 -5.69 -6.65
CA THR A 62 -8.66 -5.47 -7.91
C THR A 62 -7.19 -5.88 -7.78
N TYR A 63 -6.54 -5.51 -6.66
CA TYR A 63 -5.18 -5.95 -6.37
C TYR A 63 -5.11 -7.47 -6.21
N VAL A 64 -6.05 -8.07 -5.47
CA VAL A 64 -6.12 -9.54 -5.37
C VAL A 64 -6.26 -10.16 -6.75
N LYS A 65 -7.15 -9.67 -7.61
CA LYS A 65 -7.34 -10.20 -8.97
C LYS A 65 -6.08 -10.08 -9.85
N ILE A 66 -5.38 -8.95 -9.79
CA ILE A 66 -4.12 -8.73 -10.54
C ILE A 66 -3.04 -9.69 -10.06
N HIS A 67 -2.91 -9.86 -8.75
CA HIS A 67 -1.88 -10.70 -8.14
C HIS A 67 -2.30 -12.18 -7.98
N HIS A 68 -3.56 -12.53 -8.23
CA HIS A 68 -4.09 -13.91 -8.15
C HIS A 68 -3.40 -14.85 -9.15
N ILE A 69 -2.84 -14.31 -10.23
CA ILE A 69 -2.03 -15.07 -11.21
C ILE A 69 -0.68 -15.52 -10.63
N TRP A 70 -0.15 -14.83 -9.62
CA TRP A 70 1.22 -15.04 -9.12
C TRP A 70 1.28 -15.78 -7.77
N VAL A 71 0.14 -16.01 -7.10
CA VAL A 71 0.08 -16.67 -5.77
C VAL A 71 -0.30 -18.16 -5.86
N LEU A 72 -0.62 -18.66 -7.06
CA LEU A 72 -0.96 -20.07 -7.31
C LEU A 72 0.24 -20.95 -7.74
N PHE A 73 1.47 -20.42 -7.69
CA PHE A 73 2.71 -21.17 -7.92
C PHE A 73 3.57 -21.20 -6.66
#